data_AF-A0A086AC17-F1
#
_entry.id   AF-A0A086AC17-F1
#
_cell.length_a   1.000
_cell.length_b   1.000
_cell.length_c   1.000
_cell.angle_alpha   90.00
_cell.angle_beta   90.00
_cell.angle_gamma   90.00
#
_symmetry.space_group_name_H-M   'P 1'
#
loop_
_entity.id
_entity.type
_entity.pdbx_description
1 polymer ?
#
loop_
_entity_poly.entity_id
_entity_poly.type
_entity_poly.pdbx_seq_one_letter_code
_entity_poly.pdbx_strand_id
1 'polypeptide(L)'
;MKKIFTILSVLLASISYAQSPGGVGGVSVWYKTNSLQTPALLYQDYSGNQHQIQALASANKPAYSLLNYNECLNFDGTDDFLKFPFVMETIDKINFFTAYQNKNAVQESALFTTDNTDEKELFYSTKNVFRYNNDQINYINTSSIDTLASFSLYSKFGTPSSKITKVIGKTGLSSMYVGKDGGSHQWNSFKGKLPEFFVYRKILTLNERNRVNSYLAVKYAITMPYTEYLSSKNKRIWRQEDFSDYPANITGIARDGYSDLYQKQATSSSEQKRLVIAAKNFAVDNKSNNAQFADQSFLIWGDNKKLLELDNETFGYRLLKRKWKARFTTETSQTIPTEVVFSIKDIIQQIPADKKLWLLVDRTGQGNFNSSNIEADGSCR
;
A
#
# COMPACT_ATOMS: atom_id res chain seq x y z
N MET A 1 -5.74 -55.64 37.70
CA MET A 1 -6.18 -54.74 36.62
C MET A 1 -5.46 -53.39 36.76
N LYS A 2 -4.40 -53.13 35.98
CA LYS A 2 -3.77 -51.80 35.88
C LYS A 2 -4.19 -51.20 34.54
N LYS A 3 -5.00 -50.14 34.57
CA LYS A 3 -5.40 -49.39 33.38
C LYS A 3 -4.26 -48.44 33.02
N ILE A 4 -3.64 -48.67 31.87
CA ILE A 4 -2.65 -47.75 31.27
C ILE A 4 -3.45 -46.74 30.45
N PHE A 5 -3.39 -45.47 30.83
CA PHE A 5 -3.91 -44.36 30.02
C PHE A 5 -2.78 -43.84 29.14
N THR A 6 -2.92 -44.04 27.83
CA THR A 6 -2.03 -43.43 26.83
C THR A 6 -2.60 -42.06 26.47
N ILE A 7 -1.95 -40.98 26.89
CA ILE A 7 -2.31 -39.62 26.48
C ILE A 7 -1.62 -39.35 25.14
N LEU A 8 -2.42 -39.21 24.08
CA LEU A 8 -1.95 -38.82 22.75
C LEU A 8 -1.88 -37.29 22.68
N SER A 9 -0.70 -36.73 22.86
CA SER A 9 -0.44 -35.29 22.69
C SER A 9 -0.28 -34.98 21.20
N VAL A 10 -1.31 -34.46 20.56
CA VAL A 10 -1.20 -33.91 19.19
C VAL A 10 -0.60 -32.51 19.27
N LEU A 11 0.70 -32.39 19.02
CA LEU A 11 1.37 -31.10 18.79
C LEU A 11 0.97 -30.58 17.40
N LEU A 12 -0.03 -29.70 17.32
CA LEU A 12 -0.20 -28.83 16.16
C LEU A 12 0.95 -27.82 16.13
N ALA A 13 2.01 -28.12 15.38
CA ALA A 13 3.04 -27.15 15.05
C ALA A 13 2.46 -26.15 14.03
N SER A 14 1.84 -25.07 14.49
CA SER A 14 1.54 -23.92 13.65
C SER A 14 2.86 -23.23 13.30
N ILE A 15 3.37 -23.47 12.10
CA ILE A 15 4.53 -22.74 11.56
C ILE A 15 4.10 -21.28 11.36
N SER A 16 4.38 -20.45 12.35
CA SER A 16 4.14 -19.01 12.29
C SER A 16 5.38 -18.39 11.68
N TYR A 17 5.33 -18.08 10.38
CA TYR A 17 6.41 -17.31 9.76
C TYR A 17 6.36 -15.88 10.29
N ALA A 18 7.52 -15.35 10.72
CA ALA A 18 7.63 -13.92 11.01
C ALA A 18 7.29 -13.13 9.75
N GLN A 19 6.23 -12.32 9.82
CA GLN A 19 5.79 -11.53 8.69
C GLN A 19 6.71 -10.32 8.49
N SER A 20 6.87 -9.88 7.25
CA SER A 20 7.67 -8.71 6.92
C SER A 20 7.22 -8.09 5.60
N PRO A 21 7.26 -6.76 5.40
CA PRO A 21 6.84 -6.13 4.16
C PRO A 21 7.52 -6.76 2.94
N GLY A 22 6.74 -7.28 2.00
CA GLY A 22 7.27 -7.97 0.81
C GLY A 22 8.06 -9.25 1.10
N GLY A 23 7.89 -9.87 2.28
CA GLY A 23 8.68 -11.03 2.71
C GLY A 23 10.17 -10.73 2.91
N VAL A 24 10.53 -9.46 3.14
CA VAL A 24 11.92 -9.03 3.35
C VAL A 24 12.21 -8.91 4.84
N GLY A 25 12.97 -9.86 5.39
CA GLY A 25 13.34 -9.86 6.81
C GLY A 25 14.29 -8.73 7.23
N GLY A 26 14.35 -8.48 8.54
CA GLY A 26 15.26 -7.50 9.16
C GLY A 26 14.66 -6.10 9.32
N VAL A 27 13.33 -6.00 9.43
CA VAL A 27 12.64 -4.75 9.74
C VAL A 27 13.00 -4.33 11.17
N SER A 28 13.46 -3.08 11.32
CA SER A 28 13.82 -2.50 12.62
C SER A 28 12.62 -1.83 13.29
N VAL A 29 11.77 -1.15 12.52
CA VAL A 29 10.54 -0.49 13.01
C VAL A 29 9.47 -0.76 11.98
N TRP A 30 8.27 -1.15 12.42
CA TRP A 30 7.14 -1.34 11.51
C TRP A 30 5.84 -0.84 12.11
N TYR A 31 5.35 0.27 11.59
CA TYR A 31 4.04 0.79 11.93
C TYR A 31 3.01 0.38 10.88
N LYS A 32 1.87 -0.15 11.32
CA LYS A 32 0.64 -0.29 10.54
C LYS A 32 -0.52 0.23 11.36
N THR A 33 -1.42 0.97 10.74
CA THR A 33 -2.60 1.47 11.44
C THR A 33 -3.50 0.30 11.85
N ASN A 34 -3.92 0.30 13.12
CA ASN A 34 -4.93 -0.60 13.66
C ASN A 34 -5.89 0.21 14.54
N SER A 35 -7.14 0.34 14.11
CA SER A 35 -8.15 1.13 14.84
C SER A 35 -8.62 0.52 16.15
N LEU A 36 -8.40 -0.78 16.36
CA LEU A 36 -8.79 -1.51 17.56
C LEU A 36 -7.73 -1.50 18.65
N GLN A 37 -6.59 -0.83 18.41
CA GLN A 37 -5.50 -0.81 19.36
C GLN A 37 -5.85 0.04 20.59
N THR A 38 -5.61 -0.55 21.76
CA THR A 38 -5.66 0.08 23.09
C THR A 38 -4.26 -0.02 23.70
N PRO A 39 -3.64 1.05 24.24
CA PRO A 39 -4.21 2.34 24.67
C PRO A 39 -4.23 3.44 23.58
N ALA A 40 -5.04 4.48 23.81
CA ALA A 40 -5.44 5.46 22.78
C ALA A 40 -4.32 6.32 22.15
N LEU A 41 -3.15 6.39 22.78
CA LEU A 41 -2.00 7.17 22.34
C LEU A 41 -0.81 6.31 21.88
N LEU A 42 -0.85 4.99 22.06
CA LEU A 42 0.23 4.10 21.64
C LEU A 42 -0.17 3.35 20.38
N TYR A 43 0.80 3.22 19.48
CA TYR A 43 0.70 2.57 18.20
C TYR A 43 1.68 1.40 18.14
N GLN A 44 1.23 0.28 17.59
CA GLN A 44 1.95 -0.98 17.67
C GLN A 44 3.11 -0.99 16.68
N ASP A 45 4.27 -1.43 17.18
CA ASP A 45 5.40 -1.82 16.36
C ASP A 45 5.30 -3.32 16.01
N TYR A 46 5.06 -3.60 14.74
CA TYR A 46 4.95 -4.95 14.17
C TYR A 46 6.32 -5.56 13.81
N SER A 47 7.44 -4.85 14.04
CA SER A 47 8.79 -5.40 13.76
C SER A 47 9.26 -6.43 14.79
N GLY A 48 8.56 -6.53 15.93
CA GLY A 48 8.98 -7.34 17.07
C GLY A 48 9.99 -6.65 18.00
N ASN A 49 10.45 -5.44 17.66
CA ASN A 49 11.41 -4.69 18.48
C ASN A 49 10.75 -3.78 19.54
N GLN A 50 9.42 -3.70 19.56
CA GLN A 50 8.62 -3.02 20.58
C GLN A 50 8.92 -1.51 20.71
N HIS A 51 9.13 -0.82 19.59
CA HIS A 51 9.25 0.65 19.62
C HIS A 51 7.96 1.29 20.15
N GLN A 52 8.12 2.26 21.04
CA GLN A 52 7.01 3.05 21.58
C GLN A 52 6.63 4.17 20.62
N ILE A 53 5.82 3.83 19.62
CA ILE A 53 5.26 4.81 18.68
C ILE A 53 4.04 5.44 19.32
N GLN A 54 4.04 6.76 19.49
CA GLN A 54 3.00 7.42 20.29
C GLN A 54 2.66 8.83 19.85
N ALA A 55 1.41 9.23 20.06
CA ALA A 55 1.04 10.65 20.17
C ALA A 55 1.35 11.12 21.61
N LEU A 56 1.90 12.33 21.77
CA LEU A 56 2.33 12.80 23.11
C LEU A 56 1.17 13.30 23.98
N ALA A 57 0.12 13.80 23.35
CA ALA A 57 -1.11 14.24 24.00
C ALA A 57 -2.32 13.92 23.13
N SER A 58 -3.52 13.96 23.70
CA SER A 58 -4.79 13.75 22.98
C SER A 58 -4.98 14.73 21.82
N ALA A 59 -4.47 15.95 21.94
CA ALA A 59 -4.50 16.95 20.87
C ALA A 59 -3.61 16.56 19.68
N ASN A 60 -2.55 15.77 19.89
CA ASN A 60 -1.64 15.37 18.82
C ASN A 60 -2.08 14.10 18.08
N LYS A 61 -3.28 13.59 18.38
CA LYS A 61 -3.72 12.28 17.91
C LYS A 61 -4.39 12.40 16.53
N PRO A 62 -3.79 11.79 15.48
CA PRO A 62 -4.45 11.73 14.19
C PRO A 62 -5.76 10.93 14.23
N ALA A 63 -6.74 11.37 13.47
CA ALA A 63 -8.00 10.65 13.32
C ALA A 63 -7.84 9.37 12.48
N TYR A 64 -8.67 8.36 12.70
CA TYR A 64 -8.71 7.19 11.83
C TYR A 64 -9.45 7.48 10.51
N SER A 65 -8.97 6.88 9.43
CA SER A 65 -9.60 6.93 8.12
C SER A 65 -9.26 5.67 7.32
N LEU A 66 -9.59 5.68 6.02
CA LEU A 66 -9.25 4.62 5.09
C LEU A 66 -8.42 5.16 3.92
N LEU A 67 -7.41 4.40 3.51
CA LEU A 67 -6.73 4.56 2.23
C LEU A 67 -6.82 3.23 1.47
N ASN A 68 -7.47 3.26 0.30
CA ASN A 68 -7.75 2.07 -0.50
C ASN A 68 -8.30 0.89 0.35
N TYR A 69 -9.33 1.18 1.15
CA TYR A 69 -10.01 0.21 2.03
C TYR A 69 -9.15 -0.38 3.17
N ASN A 70 -7.95 0.15 3.39
CA ASN A 70 -7.12 -0.18 4.56
C ASN A 70 -7.16 0.95 5.58
N GLU A 71 -7.10 0.60 6.86
CA GLU A 71 -7.03 1.57 7.96
C GLU A 71 -5.80 2.48 7.79
N CYS A 72 -5.98 3.77 8.04
CA CYS A 72 -4.90 4.74 8.05
C CYS A 72 -5.11 5.83 9.09
N LEU A 73 -4.04 6.53 9.46
CA LEU A 73 -4.14 7.78 10.20
C LEU A 73 -4.36 8.93 9.23
N ASN A 74 -5.21 9.88 9.60
CA ASN A 74 -5.47 11.13 8.90
C ASN A 74 -5.05 12.29 9.80
N PHE A 75 -3.93 12.90 9.45
CA PHE A 75 -3.35 14.06 10.11
C PHE A 75 -4.04 15.32 9.61
N ASP A 76 -4.36 16.22 10.52
CA ASP A 76 -5.15 17.42 10.27
C ASP A 76 -4.34 18.61 9.71
N GLY A 77 -3.02 18.59 9.88
CA GLY A 77 -2.10 19.66 9.48
C GLY A 77 -1.88 20.75 10.52
N THR A 78 -2.31 20.54 11.77
CA THR A 78 -2.20 21.51 12.87
C THR A 78 -1.17 21.02 13.88
N ASP A 79 -1.56 20.07 14.73
CA ASP A 79 -0.80 19.59 15.88
C ASP A 79 -0.73 18.06 15.97
N ASP A 80 -1.32 17.35 14.99
CA ASP A 80 -1.22 15.91 14.83
C ASP A 80 0.22 15.47 14.54
N PHE A 81 0.77 14.59 15.38
CA PHE A 81 2.04 13.91 15.11
C PHE A 81 2.23 12.65 15.94
N LEU A 82 3.08 11.74 15.46
CA LEU A 82 3.61 10.64 16.25
C LEU A 82 5.09 10.88 16.57
N LYS A 83 5.55 10.30 17.67
CA LYS A 83 6.95 10.27 18.09
C LYS A 83 7.35 8.85 18.47
N PHE A 84 8.55 8.42 18.12
CA PHE A 84 9.12 7.17 18.60
C PHE A 84 10.64 7.26 18.80
N PRO A 85 11.22 6.47 19.72
CA PRO A 85 12.67 6.38 19.87
C PRO A 85 13.34 5.96 18.57
N PHE A 86 14.35 6.69 18.12
CA PHE A 86 15.05 6.39 16.86
C PHE A 86 16.52 6.77 16.95
N VAL A 87 17.34 5.82 17.40
CA VAL A 87 18.76 6.01 17.79
C VAL A 87 19.67 6.27 16.57
N MET A 88 19.63 7.50 16.05
CA MET A 88 20.39 7.96 14.89
C MET A 88 21.91 7.82 15.04
N GLU A 89 22.40 7.89 16.27
CA GLU A 89 23.81 7.77 16.64
C GLU A 89 24.40 6.43 16.17
N THR A 90 23.57 5.37 16.17
CA THR A 90 23.98 4.02 15.78
C THR A 90 23.70 3.68 14.32
N ILE A 91 23.06 4.57 13.55
CA ILE A 91 22.63 4.29 12.17
C ILE A 91 23.73 4.72 11.18
N ASP A 92 24.29 3.76 10.47
CA ASP A 92 25.21 3.95 9.34
C ASP A 92 24.56 3.60 7.99
N LYS A 93 23.52 2.75 8.00
CA LYS A 93 22.76 2.31 6.83
C LYS A 93 21.26 2.28 7.14
N ILE A 94 20.45 2.83 6.24
CA ILE A 94 19.00 2.84 6.39
C ILE A 94 18.29 2.72 5.05
N ASN A 95 17.22 1.92 5.01
CA ASN A 95 16.16 2.01 4.01
C ASN A 95 14.84 2.33 4.73
N PHE A 96 14.25 3.47 4.42
CA PHE A 96 13.00 3.95 4.99
C PHE A 96 11.89 3.85 3.95
N PHE A 97 10.75 3.28 4.31
CA PHE A 97 9.57 3.18 3.45
C PHE A 97 8.33 3.73 4.14
N THR A 98 7.44 4.33 3.36
CA THR A 98 6.13 4.82 3.82
C THR A 98 5.13 4.83 2.68
N ALA A 99 3.86 4.59 2.98
CA ALA A 99 2.76 4.98 2.11
C ALA A 99 2.05 6.19 2.71
N TYR A 100 1.61 7.12 1.87
CA TYR A 100 0.90 8.33 2.30
C TYR A 100 0.02 8.89 1.19
N GLN A 101 -0.94 9.72 1.55
CA GLN A 101 -1.69 10.58 0.64
C GLN A 101 -1.70 11.98 1.21
N ASN A 102 -0.93 12.87 0.61
CA ASN A 102 -0.90 14.26 1.01
C ASN A 102 -2.20 14.96 0.60
N LYS A 103 -2.68 15.90 1.42
CA LYS A 103 -3.87 16.72 1.13
C LYS A 103 -3.54 18.21 1.00
N ASN A 104 -2.30 18.61 1.27
CA ASN A 104 -1.84 19.97 1.03
C ASN A 104 -1.27 20.08 -0.38
N ALA A 105 -1.92 20.81 -1.29
CA ALA A 105 -1.46 20.94 -2.67
C ALA A 105 -0.45 22.09 -2.89
N VAL A 106 -0.26 22.96 -1.89
CA VAL A 106 0.41 24.26 -2.09
C VAL A 106 1.64 24.46 -1.21
N GLN A 107 1.68 23.83 -0.04
CA GLN A 107 2.77 23.99 0.91
C GLN A 107 3.42 22.65 1.25
N GLU A 108 4.74 22.71 1.42
CA GLU A 108 5.54 21.61 1.91
C GLU A 108 5.18 21.29 3.37
N SER A 109 5.16 20.01 3.71
CA SER A 109 4.89 19.55 5.06
C SER A 109 5.86 18.45 5.46
N ALA A 110 6.18 18.39 6.75
CA ALA A 110 7.08 17.39 7.31
C ALA A 110 6.41 16.01 7.35
N LEU A 111 6.96 15.02 6.65
CA LEU A 111 6.51 13.63 6.76
C LEU A 111 7.21 12.93 7.92
N PHE A 112 8.54 13.00 7.97
CA PHE A 112 9.35 12.40 9.01
C PHE A 112 10.55 13.28 9.31
N THR A 113 10.82 13.55 10.57
CA THR A 113 12.00 14.32 10.97
C THR A 113 12.57 13.74 12.25
N THR A 114 13.89 13.73 12.37
CA THR A 114 14.54 13.52 13.66
C THR A 114 14.60 14.84 14.43
N ASP A 115 14.60 14.78 15.76
CA ASP A 115 15.12 15.92 16.53
C ASP A 115 16.61 16.13 16.20
N ASN A 116 17.10 17.35 16.42
CA ASN A 116 18.50 17.68 16.15
C ASN A 116 19.42 16.91 17.10
N THR A 117 20.10 15.89 16.57
CA THR A 117 21.01 15.00 17.32
C THR A 117 22.45 15.53 17.34
N ASP A 118 22.63 16.79 16.99
CA ASP A 118 23.87 17.54 16.75
C ASP A 118 24.70 17.07 15.53
N GLU A 119 24.80 15.76 15.26
CA GLU A 119 25.71 15.19 14.24
C GLU A 119 24.99 14.57 13.06
N LYS A 120 23.77 14.05 13.27
CA LYS A 120 23.00 13.37 12.23
C LYS A 120 21.55 13.78 12.27
N GLU A 121 21.02 14.09 11.10
CA GLU A 121 19.59 14.22 10.92
C GLU A 121 19.09 13.35 9.77
N LEU A 122 17.81 12.98 9.88
CA LEU A 122 16.98 12.52 8.79
C LEU A 122 15.74 13.40 8.77
N PHE A 123 15.46 13.98 7.60
CA PHE A 123 14.28 14.80 7.39
C PHE A 123 13.72 14.50 6.01
N TYR A 124 12.42 14.27 5.96
CA TYR A 124 11.64 13.93 4.79
C TYR A 124 10.39 14.78 4.80
N SER A 125 10.16 15.50 3.72
CA SER A 125 8.96 16.30 3.50
C SER A 125 8.16 15.76 2.33
N THR A 126 6.97 16.32 2.11
CA THR A 126 6.16 16.05 0.92
C THR A 126 6.85 16.44 -0.39
N LYS A 127 7.97 17.18 -0.35
CA LYS A 127 8.81 17.53 -1.51
C LYS A 127 10.09 16.70 -1.58
N ASN A 128 10.75 16.47 -0.44
CA ASN A 128 12.07 15.87 -0.35
C ASN A 128 12.02 14.34 -0.12
N VAL A 129 11.26 13.63 -0.94
CA VAL A 129 11.17 12.17 -0.94
C VAL A 129 11.05 11.62 -2.36
N PHE A 130 11.63 10.45 -2.60
CA PHE A 130 11.41 9.67 -3.81
C PHE A 130 10.00 9.08 -3.80
N ARG A 131 9.27 9.15 -4.92
CA ARG A 131 7.82 8.84 -4.95
C ARG A 131 7.46 7.98 -6.17
N TYR A 132 6.49 7.10 -5.94
CA TYR A 132 5.78 6.37 -7.00
C TYR A 132 4.33 6.86 -7.07
N ASN A 133 3.85 7.33 -8.23
CA ASN A 133 2.52 7.94 -8.35
C ASN A 133 1.87 7.77 -9.75
N ASN A 134 1.76 6.54 -10.26
CA ASN A 134 1.09 6.20 -11.53
C ASN A 134 1.76 6.73 -12.82
N ASP A 135 2.04 8.01 -12.95
CA ASP A 135 2.59 8.57 -14.17
C ASP A 135 4.12 8.52 -14.23
N GLN A 136 4.83 8.59 -13.09
CA GLN A 136 6.30 8.59 -13.07
C GLN A 136 6.90 7.90 -11.83
N ILE A 137 8.15 7.46 -11.99
CA ILE A 137 9.09 7.24 -10.89
C ILE A 137 9.83 8.57 -10.72
N ASN A 138 9.45 9.37 -9.72
CA ASN A 138 10.05 10.67 -9.52
C ASN A 138 11.28 10.55 -8.61
N TYR A 139 12.45 10.92 -9.15
CA TYR A 139 13.56 11.44 -8.34
C TYR A 139 13.05 12.59 -7.47
N ILE A 140 13.74 12.90 -6.37
CA ILE A 140 13.36 14.00 -5.47
C ILE A 140 13.10 15.27 -6.29
N ASN A 141 11.83 15.62 -6.45
CA ASN A 141 11.39 16.80 -7.19
C ASN A 141 10.83 17.78 -6.17
N THR A 142 11.67 18.73 -5.79
CA THR A 142 11.35 19.77 -4.80
C THR A 142 10.38 20.82 -5.34
N SER A 143 10.07 20.79 -6.64
CA SER A 143 9.17 21.74 -7.28
C SER A 143 7.71 21.25 -7.33
N SER A 144 7.44 19.97 -7.06
CA SER A 144 6.09 19.39 -7.13
C SER A 144 5.58 18.86 -5.79
N ILE A 145 4.35 19.26 -5.46
CA ILE A 145 3.55 18.69 -4.38
C ILE A 145 2.36 17.98 -5.01
N ASP A 146 2.23 16.68 -4.73
CA ASP A 146 1.14 15.86 -5.23
C ASP A 146 0.17 15.54 -4.09
N THR A 147 -1.10 15.30 -4.44
CA THR A 147 -2.17 14.87 -3.54
C THR A 147 -2.66 13.45 -3.82
N LEU A 148 -2.17 12.82 -4.88
CA LEU A 148 -2.37 11.40 -5.13
C LEU A 148 -1.71 10.57 -4.01
N ALA A 149 -2.27 9.39 -3.76
CA ALA A 149 -1.61 8.45 -2.88
C ALA A 149 -0.29 8.00 -3.52
N SER A 150 0.74 7.90 -2.69
CA SER A 150 2.07 7.51 -3.09
C SER A 150 2.71 6.65 -2.02
N PHE A 151 3.75 5.94 -2.39
CA PHE A 151 4.69 5.40 -1.44
C PHE A 151 6.09 5.89 -1.78
N SER A 152 6.91 5.97 -0.74
CA SER A 152 8.24 6.55 -0.80
C SER A 152 9.27 5.59 -0.25
N LEU A 153 10.48 5.68 -0.81
CA LEU A 153 11.68 5.01 -0.34
C LEU A 153 12.77 6.06 -0.14
N TYR A 154 13.52 5.97 0.95
CA TYR A 154 14.77 6.70 1.11
C TYR A 154 15.87 5.74 1.55
N SER A 155 17.05 5.88 0.95
CA SER A 155 18.25 5.12 1.32
C SER A 155 19.37 6.07 1.70
N LYS A 156 20.02 5.82 2.84
CA LYS A 156 21.24 6.54 3.24
C LYS A 156 22.32 5.56 3.67
N PHE A 157 23.53 5.92 3.27
CA PHE A 157 24.79 5.26 3.56
C PHE A 157 25.67 6.34 4.15
N GLY A 158 26.24 6.11 5.34
CA GLY A 158 27.07 7.11 5.99
C GLY A 158 28.03 6.50 6.99
N THR A 159 28.91 7.34 7.50
CA THR A 159 29.83 6.98 8.58
C THR A 159 29.07 6.84 9.89
N PRO A 160 29.48 5.94 10.80
CA PRO A 160 28.99 5.92 12.19
C PRO A 160 29.15 7.29 12.87
N SER A 161 28.25 7.63 13.80
CA SER A 161 28.35 8.90 14.54
C SER A 161 29.51 8.83 15.53
N SER A 162 30.24 9.94 15.70
CA SER A 162 31.24 10.07 16.77
C SER A 162 30.59 10.14 18.16
N LYS A 163 29.30 10.47 18.23
CA LYS A 163 28.48 10.52 19.46
C LYS A 163 27.84 9.20 19.87
N ILE A 164 28.34 8.05 19.42
CA ILE A 164 27.83 6.73 19.85
C ILE A 164 27.90 6.53 21.38
N THR A 165 28.77 7.27 22.07
CA THR A 165 28.87 7.31 23.54
C THR A 165 27.63 7.90 24.23
N LYS A 166 26.76 8.63 23.51
CA LYS A 166 25.48 9.13 24.01
C LYS A 166 24.37 8.05 24.02
N VAL A 167 24.70 6.81 23.68
CA VAL A 167 23.76 5.68 23.62
C VAL A 167 23.94 4.80 24.85
N ILE A 168 22.85 4.51 25.57
CA ILE A 168 22.82 3.55 26.68
C ILE A 168 21.88 2.42 26.28
N GLY A 169 22.44 1.26 25.91
CA GLY A 169 21.66 0.11 25.45
C GLY A 169 20.92 0.37 24.12
N LYS A 170 19.60 0.11 24.09
CA LYS A 170 18.73 0.40 22.92
C LYS A 170 18.17 1.83 22.93
N THR A 171 18.59 2.65 23.89
CA THR A 171 18.08 4.01 24.13
C THR A 171 19.16 5.02 23.77
N GLY A 172 18.85 5.91 22.82
CA GLY A 172 19.64 7.07 22.46
C GLY A 172 18.89 8.36 22.80
N LEU A 173 19.50 9.51 22.50
CA LEU A 173 18.85 10.81 22.69
C LEU A 173 17.89 11.16 21.56
N SER A 174 18.08 10.51 20.41
CA SER A 174 17.37 10.79 19.17
C SER A 174 15.98 10.16 19.11
N SER A 175 15.01 10.92 18.60
CA SER A 175 13.65 10.48 18.30
C SER A 175 13.28 10.80 16.87
N MET A 176 12.37 10.01 16.31
CA MET A 176 11.71 10.31 15.04
C MET A 176 10.32 10.88 15.31
N TYR A 177 9.99 11.97 14.65
CA TYR A 177 8.65 12.53 14.52
C TYR A 177 8.04 12.11 13.19
N VAL A 178 6.74 11.82 13.19
CA VAL A 178 5.92 11.55 12.02
C VAL A 178 4.86 12.63 11.93
N GLY A 179 4.84 13.38 10.83
CA GLY A 179 3.87 14.45 10.58
C GLY A 179 4.20 15.82 11.19
N LYS A 180 5.39 15.97 11.81
CA LYS A 180 5.85 17.21 12.44
C LYS A 180 7.30 17.51 12.06
N ASP A 181 7.62 18.80 11.97
CA ASP A 181 8.99 19.30 11.85
C ASP A 181 9.64 19.41 13.25
N GLY A 182 10.39 18.38 13.64
CA GLY A 182 11.20 18.36 14.86
C GLY A 182 12.58 18.99 14.70
N GLY A 183 13.00 19.30 13.48
CA GLY A 183 14.34 19.83 13.15
C GLY A 183 14.37 21.33 12.82
N SER A 184 13.25 22.04 12.97
CA SER A 184 13.13 23.50 12.75
C SER A 184 13.41 23.97 11.31
N HIS A 185 13.10 23.13 10.31
CA HIS A 185 13.21 23.42 8.87
C HIS A 185 12.15 24.41 8.34
N GLN A 186 11.25 24.91 9.20
CA GLN A 186 10.12 25.77 8.83
C GLN A 186 9.07 25.07 7.94
N TRP A 187 8.95 23.75 8.07
CA TRP A 187 7.89 23.01 7.37
C TRP A 187 6.60 22.99 8.18
N ASN A 188 5.47 22.96 7.47
CA ASN A 188 4.17 22.78 8.11
C ASN A 188 3.99 21.36 8.65
N SER A 189 3.10 21.21 9.63
CA SER A 189 2.60 19.90 10.05
C SER A 189 1.93 19.18 8.88
N PHE A 190 2.09 17.86 8.82
CA PHE A 190 1.53 17.06 7.73
C PHE A 190 0.01 17.08 7.76
N LYS A 191 -0.58 17.37 6.60
CA LYS A 191 -2.02 17.23 6.36
C LYS A 191 -2.23 16.13 5.35
N GLY A 192 -2.74 14.98 5.77
CA GLY A 192 -2.92 13.86 4.86
C GLY A 192 -3.12 12.52 5.55
N LYS A 193 -3.18 11.46 4.75
CA LYS A 193 -3.31 10.08 5.22
C LYS A 193 -1.95 9.38 5.26
N LEU A 194 -1.71 8.57 6.28
CA LEU A 194 -0.53 7.73 6.42
C LEU A 194 -0.93 6.38 7.03
N PRO A 195 -1.03 5.31 6.23
CA PRO A 195 -1.41 3.99 6.74
C PRO A 195 -0.29 3.22 7.42
N GLU A 196 0.95 3.34 6.92
CA GLU A 196 2.05 2.42 7.25
C GLU A 196 3.40 3.04 6.92
N PHE A 197 4.39 2.79 7.78
CA PHE A 197 5.79 3.06 7.53
C PHE A 197 6.66 1.97 8.15
N PHE A 198 7.86 1.76 7.61
CA PHE A 198 8.82 0.83 8.18
C PHE A 198 10.25 1.14 7.78
N VAL A 199 11.17 0.64 8.60
CA VAL A 199 12.60 0.96 8.50
C VAL A 199 13.42 -0.31 8.52
N TYR A 200 14.38 -0.41 7.61
CA TYR A 200 15.45 -1.39 7.65
C TYR A 200 16.76 -0.69 8.01
N ARG A 201 17.51 -1.26 8.95
CA ARG A 201 18.88 -0.81 9.28
C ARG A 201 19.93 -1.56 8.44
N LYS A 202 19.60 -1.78 7.17
CA LYS A 202 20.44 -2.44 6.17
C LYS A 202 20.16 -1.85 4.80
N ILE A 203 21.01 -2.17 3.84
CA ILE A 203 20.78 -1.87 2.43
C ILE A 203 20.02 -3.03 1.82
N LEU A 204 18.84 -2.73 1.26
CA LEU A 204 18.08 -3.72 0.52
C LEU A 204 18.68 -3.90 -0.87
N THR A 205 18.77 -5.15 -1.34
CA THR A 205 19.04 -5.49 -2.73
C THR A 205 17.92 -4.97 -3.64
N LEU A 206 18.17 -4.86 -4.95
CA LEU A 206 17.12 -4.48 -5.92
C LEU A 206 15.90 -5.40 -5.82
N ASN A 207 16.14 -6.71 -5.67
CA ASN A 207 15.07 -7.69 -5.53
C ASN A 207 14.22 -7.49 -4.26
N GLU A 208 14.87 -7.28 -3.11
CA GLU A 208 14.17 -6.95 -1.87
C GLU A 208 13.34 -5.67 -2.02
N ARG A 209 13.93 -4.59 -2.58
CA ARG A 209 13.21 -3.33 -2.82
C ARG A 209 11.99 -3.53 -3.73
N ASN A 210 12.12 -4.29 -4.81
CA ASN A 210 11.00 -4.55 -5.71
C ASN A 210 9.86 -5.31 -5.02
N ARG A 211 10.17 -6.30 -4.16
CA ARG A 211 9.15 -7.00 -3.36
C ARG A 211 8.47 -6.08 -2.35
N VAL A 212 9.23 -5.24 -1.66
CA VAL A 212 8.67 -4.24 -0.72
C VAL A 212 7.77 -3.23 -1.43
N ASN A 213 8.23 -2.70 -2.57
CA ASN A 213 7.45 -1.77 -3.38
C ASN A 213 6.17 -2.42 -3.91
N SER A 214 6.24 -3.68 -4.35
CA SER A 214 5.07 -4.45 -4.80
C SER A 214 4.03 -4.64 -3.70
N TYR A 215 4.49 -4.91 -2.48
CA TYR A 215 3.62 -5.01 -1.30
C TYR A 215 2.85 -3.71 -1.06
N LEU A 216 3.53 -2.56 -1.04
CA LEU A 216 2.89 -1.24 -0.84
C LEU A 216 1.97 -0.87 -2.01
N ALA A 217 2.41 -1.12 -3.24
CA ALA A 217 1.65 -0.84 -4.46
C ALA A 217 0.32 -1.57 -4.50
N VAL A 218 0.31 -2.89 -4.22
CA VAL A 218 -0.92 -3.69 -4.20
C VAL A 218 -1.81 -3.30 -3.03
N LYS A 219 -1.25 -3.14 -1.82
CA LYS A 219 -2.03 -2.80 -0.61
C LYS A 219 -2.74 -1.45 -0.74
N TYR A 220 -2.05 -0.44 -1.24
CA TYR A 220 -2.60 0.92 -1.31
C TYR A 220 -3.05 1.34 -2.71
N ALA A 221 -3.09 0.39 -3.67
CA ALA A 221 -3.50 0.59 -5.05
C ALA A 221 -2.73 1.69 -5.80
N ILE A 222 -1.44 1.78 -5.51
CA ILE A 222 -0.54 2.77 -6.12
C ILE A 222 0.16 2.09 -7.30
N THR A 223 -0.17 2.52 -8.50
CA THR A 223 0.48 2.05 -9.73
C THR A 223 1.98 2.36 -9.69
N MET A 224 2.81 1.33 -9.81
CA MET A 224 4.22 1.44 -10.14
C MET A 224 4.40 1.43 -11.67
N PRO A 225 4.87 2.55 -12.28
CA PRO A 225 5.09 2.59 -13.72
C PRO A 225 6.45 1.98 -14.10
N TYR A 226 6.54 1.49 -15.33
CA TYR A 226 7.72 0.94 -16.00
C TYR A 226 8.41 -0.20 -15.25
N THR A 227 7.66 -1.03 -14.53
CA THR A 227 8.25 -2.07 -13.68
C THR A 227 7.40 -3.34 -13.55
N GLU A 228 7.89 -4.28 -12.73
CA GLU A 228 7.24 -5.53 -12.38
C GLU A 228 6.87 -5.57 -10.91
N TYR A 229 5.86 -6.39 -10.62
CA TYR A 229 5.34 -6.65 -9.30
C TYR A 229 5.74 -8.07 -8.91
N LEU A 230 6.26 -8.22 -7.69
CA LEU A 230 6.76 -9.46 -7.15
C LEU A 230 6.01 -9.83 -5.87
N SER A 231 5.72 -11.12 -5.69
CA SER A 231 5.28 -11.65 -4.39
C SER A 231 6.44 -11.73 -3.40
N SER A 232 6.14 -11.96 -2.12
CA SER A 232 7.14 -12.25 -1.08
C SER A 232 8.13 -13.37 -1.46
N LYS A 233 7.66 -14.38 -2.18
CA LYS A 233 8.43 -15.52 -2.70
C LYS A 233 9.20 -15.20 -3.99
N ASN A 234 9.30 -13.92 -4.36
CA ASN A 234 9.99 -13.47 -5.56
C ASN A 234 9.39 -14.05 -6.87
N LYS A 235 8.07 -14.26 -6.90
CA LYS A 235 7.36 -14.64 -8.13
C LYS A 235 6.78 -13.40 -8.78
N ARG A 236 6.92 -13.30 -10.09
CA ARG A 236 6.32 -12.23 -10.88
C ARG A 236 4.80 -12.39 -10.90
N ILE A 237 4.08 -11.42 -10.35
CA ILE A 237 2.61 -11.38 -10.31
C ILE A 237 2.03 -10.43 -11.36
N TRP A 238 2.80 -9.43 -11.78
CA TRP A 238 2.48 -8.52 -12.89
C TRP A 238 3.78 -7.98 -13.50
N ARG A 239 3.82 -7.76 -14.81
CA ARG A 239 4.95 -7.10 -15.47
C ARG A 239 4.41 -6.20 -16.56
N GLN A 240 4.69 -4.90 -16.49
CA GLN A 240 4.10 -3.94 -17.41
C GLN A 240 4.46 -4.20 -18.88
N GLU A 241 5.64 -4.75 -19.18
CA GLU A 241 6.00 -5.16 -20.54
C GLU A 241 5.06 -6.21 -21.14
N ASP A 242 4.51 -7.12 -20.32
CA ASP A 242 3.52 -8.13 -20.75
C ASP A 242 2.13 -7.52 -20.97
N PHE A 243 1.92 -6.29 -20.51
CA PHE A 243 0.65 -5.57 -20.51
C PHE A 243 0.87 -4.12 -20.98
N SER A 244 1.72 -3.91 -22.00
CA SER A 244 2.11 -2.57 -22.46
C SER A 244 0.90 -1.73 -22.91
N ASP A 245 -0.14 -2.38 -23.43
CA ASP A 245 -1.39 -1.75 -23.86
C ASP A 245 -2.31 -1.36 -22.69
N TYR A 246 -1.97 -1.76 -21.45
CA TYR A 246 -2.72 -1.50 -20.21
C TYR A 246 -1.81 -0.94 -19.11
N PRO A 247 -1.16 0.22 -19.33
CA PRO A 247 -0.07 0.70 -18.48
C PRO A 247 -0.51 1.43 -17.21
N ALA A 248 -1.80 1.80 -17.10
CA ALA A 248 -2.27 2.77 -16.10
C ALA A 248 -3.15 2.12 -15.03
N ASN A 249 -3.28 2.79 -13.89
CA ASN A 249 -4.23 2.43 -12.82
C ASN A 249 -4.11 0.97 -12.36
N ILE A 250 -2.87 0.46 -12.31
CA ILE A 250 -2.58 -0.91 -11.90
C ILE A 250 -2.88 -1.06 -10.40
N THR A 251 -3.80 -1.95 -10.07
CA THR A 251 -4.22 -2.25 -8.70
C THR A 251 -4.63 -3.72 -8.59
N GLY A 252 -4.96 -4.21 -7.40
CA GLY A 252 -5.23 -5.62 -7.21
C GLY A 252 -5.83 -6.01 -5.88
N ILE A 253 -6.41 -7.21 -5.85
CA ILE A 253 -6.68 -7.97 -4.63
C ILE A 253 -5.62 -9.06 -4.49
N ALA A 254 -5.17 -9.33 -3.27
CA ALA A 254 -4.07 -10.24 -3.02
C ALA A 254 -4.10 -10.84 -1.62
N ARG A 255 -3.58 -12.05 -1.50
CA ARG A 255 -3.18 -12.67 -0.23
C ARG A 255 -1.75 -13.15 -0.35
N ASP A 256 -0.90 -12.59 0.49
CA ASP A 256 0.51 -12.95 0.62
C ASP A 256 0.89 -12.92 2.11
N GLY A 257 0.89 -14.09 2.73
CA GLY A 257 1.00 -14.30 4.17
C GLY A 257 2.36 -13.91 4.73
N TYR A 258 3.45 -14.15 3.99
CA TYR A 258 4.79 -13.68 4.38
C TYR A 258 4.89 -12.16 4.43
N SER A 259 4.11 -11.48 3.58
CA SER A 259 4.02 -10.02 3.53
C SER A 259 3.05 -9.41 4.53
N ASP A 260 2.26 -10.22 5.25
CA ASP A 260 1.03 -9.79 5.94
C ASP A 260 0.08 -8.99 5.03
N LEU A 261 0.01 -9.36 3.75
CA LEU A 261 -0.85 -8.72 2.77
C LEU A 261 -2.15 -9.51 2.66
N TYR A 262 -3.26 -8.85 2.97
CA TYR A 262 -4.58 -9.37 2.69
C TYR A 262 -5.52 -8.29 2.14
N GLN A 263 -5.34 -7.96 0.87
CA GLN A 263 -6.16 -7.01 0.13
C GLN A 263 -7.35 -7.75 -0.49
N LYS A 264 -8.55 -7.57 0.05
CA LYS A 264 -9.77 -8.26 -0.42
C LYS A 264 -10.60 -7.42 -1.37
N GLN A 265 -10.37 -6.11 -1.42
CA GLN A 265 -11.04 -5.19 -2.33
C GLN A 265 -10.12 -4.01 -2.63
N ALA A 266 -10.10 -3.53 -3.87
CA ALA A 266 -9.24 -2.41 -4.23
C ALA A 266 -9.82 -1.58 -5.37
N THR A 267 -9.34 -0.35 -5.48
CA THR A 267 -9.56 0.54 -6.62
C THR A 267 -8.34 1.43 -6.80
N SER A 268 -8.01 1.80 -8.03
CA SER A 268 -6.82 2.63 -8.30
C SER A 268 -6.82 3.88 -7.42
N SER A 269 -5.71 4.15 -6.74
CA SER A 269 -5.58 5.36 -5.92
C SER A 269 -5.44 6.64 -6.74
N SER A 270 -5.26 6.51 -8.06
CA SER A 270 -5.10 7.62 -8.99
C SER A 270 -6.43 8.11 -9.57
N GLU A 271 -7.54 7.40 -9.30
CA GLU A 271 -8.88 7.78 -9.76
C GLU A 271 -9.91 7.66 -8.64
N GLN A 272 -11.00 8.43 -8.74
CA GLN A 272 -12.06 8.44 -7.73
C GLN A 272 -12.95 7.19 -7.81
N LYS A 273 -12.41 6.05 -7.34
CA LYS A 273 -13.12 4.76 -7.25
C LYS A 273 -13.78 4.31 -8.56
N ARG A 274 -13.09 4.45 -9.70
CA ARG A 274 -13.64 4.13 -11.03
C ARG A 274 -14.12 2.69 -11.15
N LEU A 275 -13.19 1.77 -10.93
CA LEU A 275 -13.42 0.33 -10.97
C LEU A 275 -12.98 -0.21 -9.61
N VAL A 276 -13.92 -0.85 -8.91
CA VAL A 276 -13.64 -1.62 -7.70
C VAL A 276 -13.85 -3.09 -8.04
N ILE A 277 -12.88 -3.92 -7.69
CA ILE A 277 -13.06 -5.37 -7.67
C ILE A 277 -12.87 -5.83 -6.23
N ALA A 278 -13.88 -6.54 -5.72
CA ALA A 278 -13.89 -7.11 -4.38
C ALA A 278 -13.98 -8.63 -4.47
N ALA A 279 -13.22 -9.34 -3.63
CA ALA A 279 -13.39 -10.76 -3.42
C ALA A 279 -14.75 -11.00 -2.74
N LYS A 280 -15.54 -11.91 -3.30
CA LYS A 280 -16.94 -12.18 -2.95
C LYS A 280 -17.79 -10.92 -3.01
N ASN A 281 -18.01 -10.27 -1.87
CA ASN A 281 -18.87 -9.09 -1.76
C ASN A 281 -18.03 -7.88 -1.36
N PHE A 282 -18.37 -6.73 -1.92
CA PHE A 282 -17.84 -5.44 -1.55
C PHE A 282 -18.30 -5.07 -0.13
N ALA A 283 -17.37 -4.56 0.68
CA ALA A 283 -17.62 -4.11 2.04
C ALA A 283 -17.12 -2.68 2.24
N VAL A 284 -17.34 -2.12 3.43
CA VAL A 284 -16.87 -0.77 3.79
C VAL A 284 -15.33 -0.68 3.76
N ASP A 285 -14.64 -1.74 4.19
CA ASP A 285 -13.18 -1.85 4.22
C ASP A 285 -12.70 -3.32 4.08
N ASN A 286 -11.39 -3.53 3.95
CA ASN A 286 -10.77 -4.87 3.83
C ASN A 286 -10.92 -5.73 5.09
N LYS A 287 -11.08 -5.08 6.25
CA LYS A 287 -11.19 -5.76 7.55
C LYS A 287 -12.56 -6.41 7.70
N SER A 288 -13.61 -5.69 7.31
CA SER A 288 -15.02 -6.11 7.33
C SER A 288 -15.37 -7.02 6.16
N ASN A 289 -14.56 -7.04 5.09
CA ASN A 289 -14.72 -8.02 4.01
C ASN A 289 -14.33 -9.42 4.52
N ASN A 290 -15.29 -10.34 4.57
CA ASN A 290 -15.12 -11.70 5.10
C ASN A 290 -14.64 -12.72 4.04
N ALA A 291 -14.28 -12.29 2.84
CA ALA A 291 -13.78 -13.17 1.81
C ALA A 291 -12.52 -13.93 2.27
N GLN A 292 -12.50 -15.23 1.95
CA GLN A 292 -11.40 -16.14 2.20
C GLN A 292 -10.93 -16.72 0.87
N PHE A 293 -9.63 -16.68 0.63
CA PHE A 293 -8.97 -17.31 -0.53
C PHE A 293 -7.54 -17.69 -0.13
N ALA A 294 -6.96 -18.71 -0.75
CA ALA A 294 -5.65 -19.27 -0.38
C ALA A 294 -4.50 -18.25 -0.50
N ASP A 295 -3.44 -18.51 0.26
CA ASP A 295 -2.20 -17.73 0.21
C ASP A 295 -1.56 -17.75 -1.19
N GLN A 296 -0.66 -16.80 -1.44
CA GLN A 296 0.00 -16.59 -2.73
C GLN A 296 -0.97 -16.49 -3.90
N SER A 297 -2.03 -15.70 -3.72
CA SER A 297 -3.05 -15.48 -4.75
C SER A 297 -3.22 -14.00 -5.03
N PHE A 298 -3.17 -13.64 -6.31
CA PHE A 298 -3.08 -12.26 -6.78
C PHE A 298 -3.97 -12.08 -8.01
N LEU A 299 -4.97 -11.21 -7.92
CA LEU A 299 -5.72 -10.72 -9.07
C LEU A 299 -5.37 -9.25 -9.24
N ILE A 300 -4.55 -8.97 -10.26
CA ILE A 300 -4.04 -7.63 -10.57
C ILE A 300 -4.68 -7.17 -11.88
N TRP A 301 -5.07 -5.91 -11.99
CA TRP A 301 -5.63 -5.33 -13.21
C TRP A 301 -5.13 -3.91 -13.44
N GLY A 302 -5.11 -3.50 -14.71
CA GLY A 302 -4.81 -2.14 -15.15
C GLY A 302 -5.64 -1.75 -16.37
N ASP A 303 -5.58 -0.49 -16.79
CA ASP A 303 -6.33 0.03 -17.93
C ASP A 303 -5.45 0.63 -19.03
N ASN A 304 -6.05 0.77 -20.21
CA ASN A 304 -5.42 1.23 -21.44
C ASN A 304 -5.30 2.75 -21.58
N LYS A 305 -5.52 3.53 -20.50
CA LYS A 305 -5.42 5.01 -20.43
C LYS A 305 -6.33 5.79 -21.40
N LYS A 306 -7.19 5.13 -22.17
CA LYS A 306 -8.13 5.79 -23.10
C LYS A 306 -9.21 6.58 -22.34
N LEU A 307 -9.91 7.48 -23.02
CA LEU A 307 -11.02 8.22 -22.42
C LEU A 307 -12.21 7.30 -22.07
N LEU A 308 -12.99 7.71 -21.08
CA LEU A 308 -14.25 7.06 -20.69
C LEU A 308 -15.38 7.53 -21.62
N GLU A 309 -15.28 7.08 -22.87
CA GLU A 309 -16.25 7.37 -23.92
C GLU A 309 -16.72 6.07 -24.55
N LEU A 310 -17.93 6.09 -25.07
CA LEU A 310 -18.44 5.01 -25.90
C LEU A 310 -17.66 4.97 -27.23
N ASP A 311 -17.28 3.76 -27.62
CA ASP A 311 -16.67 3.45 -28.91
C ASP A 311 -17.75 3.14 -29.95
N ASN A 312 -17.33 2.79 -31.17
CA ASN A 312 -18.24 2.30 -32.19
C ASN A 312 -18.93 0.99 -31.79
N GLU A 313 -20.13 0.80 -32.30
CA GLU A 313 -20.87 -0.43 -32.07
C GLU A 313 -20.12 -1.65 -32.61
N THR A 314 -19.98 -2.66 -31.76
CA THR A 314 -19.25 -3.90 -32.02
C THR A 314 -20.15 -5.05 -31.58
N PHE A 315 -20.62 -5.85 -32.54
CA PHE A 315 -21.50 -7.01 -32.32
C PHE A 315 -22.77 -6.71 -31.49
N GLY A 316 -23.43 -5.57 -31.74
CA GLY A 316 -24.65 -5.17 -31.03
C GLY A 316 -24.42 -4.52 -29.67
N TYR A 317 -23.16 -4.34 -29.28
CA TYR A 317 -22.77 -3.65 -28.05
C TYR A 317 -21.98 -2.38 -28.36
N ARG A 318 -22.22 -1.33 -27.59
CA ARG A 318 -21.39 -0.13 -27.63
C ARG A 318 -20.43 -0.15 -26.43
N LEU A 319 -19.19 -0.54 -26.69
CA LEU A 319 -18.18 -0.71 -25.64
C LEU A 319 -17.60 0.64 -25.21
N LEU A 320 -16.99 0.70 -24.03
CA LEU A 320 -16.12 1.82 -23.67
C LEU A 320 -14.78 1.71 -24.41
N LYS A 321 -14.24 2.86 -24.84
CA LYS A 321 -12.87 2.96 -25.36
C LYS A 321 -11.87 2.55 -24.28
N ARG A 322 -12.10 2.97 -23.03
CA ARG A 322 -11.32 2.51 -21.88
C ARG A 322 -11.65 1.06 -21.58
N LYS A 323 -10.61 0.23 -21.55
CA LYS A 323 -10.69 -1.21 -21.29
C LYS A 323 -9.72 -1.57 -20.18
N TRP A 324 -10.07 -2.61 -19.42
CA TRP A 324 -9.25 -3.15 -18.35
C TRP A 324 -8.78 -4.56 -18.72
N LYS A 325 -7.56 -4.90 -18.29
CA LYS A 325 -7.01 -6.25 -18.41
C LYS A 325 -6.59 -6.73 -17.03
N ALA A 326 -7.05 -7.92 -16.67
CA ALA A 326 -6.76 -8.55 -15.41
C ALA A 326 -5.88 -9.79 -15.60
N ARG A 327 -5.02 -10.06 -14.62
CA ARG A 327 -4.22 -11.26 -14.50
C ARG A 327 -4.47 -11.87 -13.13
N PHE A 328 -4.89 -13.13 -13.13
CA PHE A 328 -4.97 -13.93 -11.92
C PHE A 328 -3.77 -14.88 -11.86
N THR A 329 -3.05 -14.88 -10.73
CA THR A 329 -1.92 -15.76 -10.46
C THR A 329 -2.11 -16.37 -9.07
N THR A 330 -1.98 -17.68 -8.95
CA THR A 330 -2.11 -18.40 -7.67
C THR A 330 -1.22 -19.63 -7.66
N GLU A 331 -0.68 -20.00 -6.49
CA GLU A 331 0.05 -21.27 -6.29
C GLU A 331 -0.90 -22.47 -6.09
N THR A 332 -2.20 -22.22 -6.02
CA THR A 332 -3.25 -23.24 -5.88
C THR A 332 -4.14 -23.22 -7.13
N SER A 333 -4.85 -24.29 -7.46
CA SER A 333 -5.81 -24.27 -8.59
C SER A 333 -7.16 -23.63 -8.24
N GLN A 334 -7.21 -22.74 -7.26
CA GLN A 334 -8.45 -22.13 -6.79
C GLN A 334 -8.96 -21.03 -7.73
N THR A 335 -10.21 -20.62 -7.54
CA THR A 335 -10.77 -19.38 -8.10
C THR A 335 -11.16 -18.42 -6.97
N ILE A 336 -11.27 -17.13 -7.29
CA ILE A 336 -11.78 -16.11 -6.37
C ILE A 336 -13.06 -15.55 -7.00
N PRO A 337 -14.26 -15.85 -6.45
CA PRO A 337 -15.47 -15.13 -6.86
C PRO A 337 -15.30 -13.64 -6.60
N THR A 338 -15.75 -12.79 -7.52
CA THR A 338 -15.57 -11.33 -7.40
C THR A 338 -16.86 -10.57 -7.66
N GLU A 339 -17.10 -9.53 -6.87
CA GLU A 339 -18.04 -8.46 -7.20
C GLU A 339 -17.28 -7.32 -7.88
N VAL A 340 -17.83 -6.86 -9.00
CA VAL A 340 -17.31 -5.71 -9.75
C VAL A 340 -18.28 -4.55 -9.54
N VAL A 341 -17.74 -3.41 -9.09
CA VAL A 341 -18.48 -2.16 -8.95
C VAL A 341 -17.86 -1.13 -9.87
N PHE A 342 -18.67 -0.52 -10.72
CA PHE A 342 -18.19 0.46 -11.70
C PHE A 342 -18.90 1.80 -11.52
N SER A 343 -18.13 2.84 -11.20
CA SER A 343 -18.69 4.19 -11.07
C SER A 343 -19.04 4.74 -12.44
N ILE A 344 -20.30 5.14 -12.63
CA ILE A 344 -20.82 5.72 -13.88
C ILE A 344 -20.99 7.24 -13.81
N LYS A 345 -20.66 7.88 -12.68
CA LYS A 345 -20.97 9.29 -12.40
C LYS A 345 -20.57 10.23 -13.54
N ASP A 346 -19.40 10.01 -14.14
CA ASP A 346 -18.84 10.89 -15.18
C ASP A 346 -19.26 10.50 -16.61
N ILE A 347 -19.96 9.38 -16.78
CA ILE A 347 -20.44 8.90 -18.08
C ILE A 347 -21.97 8.77 -18.14
N ILE A 348 -22.68 9.12 -17.06
CA ILE A 348 -24.13 8.92 -16.97
C ILE A 348 -24.88 9.63 -18.10
N GLN A 349 -24.42 10.81 -18.51
CA GLN A 349 -25.01 11.58 -19.60
C GLN A 349 -24.75 10.97 -20.99
N GLN A 350 -23.75 10.11 -21.11
CA GLN A 350 -23.41 9.42 -22.37
C GLN A 350 -24.21 8.12 -22.55
N ILE A 351 -24.83 7.61 -21.49
CA ILE A 351 -25.61 6.38 -21.51
C ILE A 351 -27.05 6.73 -21.93
N PRO A 352 -27.55 6.21 -23.08
CA PRO A 352 -28.92 6.47 -23.48
C PRO A 352 -29.91 5.93 -22.44
N ALA A 353 -30.97 6.67 -22.15
CA ALA A 353 -31.92 6.37 -21.07
C ALA A 353 -32.64 5.03 -21.23
N ASP A 354 -32.72 4.50 -22.45
CA ASP A 354 -33.34 3.21 -22.79
C ASP A 354 -32.36 2.02 -22.75
N LYS A 355 -31.07 2.26 -22.49
CA LYS A 355 -30.03 1.22 -22.51
C LYS A 355 -29.59 0.81 -21.11
N LYS A 356 -29.15 -0.44 -21.00
CA LYS A 356 -28.56 -1.03 -19.79
C LYS A 356 -27.05 -1.17 -19.95
N LEU A 357 -26.33 -1.06 -18.84
CA LEU A 357 -24.91 -1.39 -18.79
C LEU A 357 -24.71 -2.88 -18.54
N TRP A 358 -23.66 -3.42 -19.16
CA TRP A 358 -23.26 -4.81 -19.05
C TRP A 358 -21.76 -4.87 -18.81
N LEU A 359 -21.32 -5.79 -17.96
CA LEU A 359 -19.92 -6.19 -17.91
C LEU A 359 -19.68 -7.20 -19.02
N LEU A 360 -18.71 -6.90 -19.89
CA LEU A 360 -18.31 -7.78 -20.97
C LEU A 360 -16.88 -8.28 -20.71
N VAL A 361 -16.69 -9.60 -20.66
CA VAL A 361 -15.41 -10.23 -20.33
C VAL A 361 -14.91 -11.04 -21.51
N ASP A 362 -13.75 -10.65 -22.06
CA ASP A 362 -12.97 -11.47 -23.00
C ASP A 362 -11.99 -12.36 -22.23
N ARG A 363 -12.31 -13.66 -22.14
CA ARG A 363 -11.51 -14.63 -21.38
C ARG A 363 -10.16 -14.96 -22.05
N THR A 364 -9.99 -14.64 -23.33
CA THR A 364 -8.73 -14.88 -24.06
C THR A 364 -7.64 -13.86 -23.71
N GLY A 365 -8.05 -12.68 -23.21
CA GLY A 365 -7.16 -11.57 -22.90
C GLY A 365 -6.54 -10.89 -24.13
N GLN A 366 -7.05 -11.16 -25.33
CA GLN A 366 -6.59 -10.55 -26.59
C GLN A 366 -7.19 -9.16 -26.82
N GLY A 367 -8.28 -8.82 -26.12
CA GLY A 367 -8.91 -7.50 -26.18
C GLY A 367 -9.74 -7.27 -27.44
N ASN A 368 -10.07 -8.35 -28.17
CA ASN A 368 -10.81 -8.33 -29.42
C ASN A 368 -12.33 -8.47 -29.24
N PHE A 369 -12.81 -8.94 -28.07
CA PHE A 369 -14.23 -9.06 -27.71
C PHE A 369 -15.09 -9.68 -28.83
N ASN A 370 -14.60 -10.76 -29.44
CA ASN A 370 -15.30 -11.46 -30.53
C ASN A 370 -16.41 -12.39 -30.01
N SER A 371 -17.50 -12.54 -30.76
CA SER A 371 -18.74 -13.22 -30.31
C SER A 371 -18.57 -14.65 -29.78
N SER A 372 -17.46 -15.34 -30.07
CA SER A 372 -17.17 -16.70 -29.61
C SER A 372 -16.54 -16.78 -28.21
N ASN A 373 -16.00 -15.68 -27.65
CA ASN A 373 -15.22 -15.72 -26.40
C ASN A 373 -15.63 -14.68 -25.36
N ILE A 374 -16.81 -14.07 -25.52
CA ILE A 374 -17.34 -13.07 -24.58
C ILE A 374 -18.39 -13.64 -23.65
N GLU A 375 -18.26 -13.27 -22.38
CA GLU A 375 -19.26 -13.47 -21.34
C GLU A 375 -19.86 -12.10 -20.99
N ALA A 376 -21.19 -12.00 -21.05
CA ALA A 376 -21.93 -10.77 -20.74
C ALA A 376 -22.70 -10.96 -19.43
N ASP A 377 -22.46 -10.07 -18.47
CA ASP A 377 -23.09 -10.09 -17.15
C ASP A 377 -23.82 -8.77 -16.88
N GLY A 378 -25.13 -8.87 -16.64
CA GLY A 378 -26.02 -7.74 -16.33
C GLY A 378 -26.14 -7.42 -14.83
N SER A 379 -25.40 -8.13 -13.96
CA SER A 379 -25.49 -7.99 -12.50
C SER A 379 -24.45 -7.02 -11.89
N CYS A 380 -23.71 -6.29 -12.71
CA CYS A 380 -22.76 -5.28 -12.28
C CYS A 380 -23.46 -4.15 -11.51
N ARG A 381 -22.90 -3.77 -10.34
CA ARG A 381 -23.47 -2.73 -9.45
C ARG A 381 -22.87 -1.35 -9.67
#